data_AF-A0A371YWW5-F1
#
_entry.id   AF-A0A371YWW5-F1
#
_cell.length_a   1.000
_cell.length_b   1.000
_cell.length_c   1.000
_cell.angle_alpha   90.00
_cell.angle_beta   90.00
_cell.angle_gamma   90.00
#
_symmetry.space_group_name_H-M   'P 1'
#
loop_
_entity.id
_entity.type
_entity.pdbx_description
1 polymer ?
#
loop_
_entity_poly.entity_id
_entity_poly.type
_entity_poly.pdbx_seq_one_letter_code
_entity_poly.pdbx_strand_id
1 'polypeptide(L)'
;MSDSDEGRTKSWTEDPYFTDALYALRDKREHGLRFLTIDLDAIGEVMSNGDGPAYRLLDAMVDIQETEGYHGKRGAPRVLLATLLRLAEISKTV
;
A
#
# COMPACT_ATOMS: atom_id res chain seq x y z
N MET A 1 -11.76 0.30 33.32
CA MET A 1 -11.06 1.14 32.32
C MET A 1 -11.41 0.57 30.97
N SER A 2 -11.87 1.44 30.08
CA SER A 2 -12.51 1.14 28.80
C SER A 2 -11.60 0.36 27.86
N ASP A 3 -12.09 -0.77 27.34
CA ASP A 3 -11.63 -1.43 26.12
C ASP A 3 -11.85 -0.48 24.93
N SER A 4 -10.82 0.27 24.57
CA SER A 4 -10.87 1.14 23.39
C SER A 4 -9.50 1.23 22.73
N ASP A 5 -8.96 0.07 22.33
CA ASP A 5 -7.84 -0.03 21.39
C ASP A 5 -8.19 -0.88 20.14
N GLU A 6 -9.45 -1.27 19.99
CA GLU A 6 -9.99 -1.81 18.74
C GLU A 6 -10.28 -0.64 17.79
N GLY A 7 -9.34 -0.32 16.91
CA GLY A 7 -9.55 0.65 15.84
C GLY A 7 -8.38 1.56 15.52
N ARG A 8 -7.20 1.37 16.14
CA ARG A 8 -6.00 2.04 15.62
C ARG A 8 -5.57 1.31 14.35
N THR A 9 -5.86 1.91 13.20
CA THR A 9 -5.28 1.52 11.91
C THR A 9 -3.78 1.31 12.13
N LYS A 10 -3.27 0.11 11.85
CA LYS A 10 -1.83 -0.16 11.99
C LYS A 10 -1.07 0.85 11.12
N SER A 11 -0.01 1.45 11.67
CA SER A 11 0.82 2.37 10.90
C SER A 11 1.29 1.68 9.63
N TRP A 12 1.32 2.39 8.50
CA TRP A 12 1.80 1.83 7.23
C TRP A 12 3.23 1.28 7.31
N THR A 13 4.02 1.78 8.27
CA THR A 13 5.39 1.32 8.55
C THR A 13 5.46 -0.06 9.20
N GLU A 14 4.34 -0.57 9.70
CA GLU A 14 4.21 -1.87 10.37
C GLU A 14 3.30 -2.83 9.60
N ASP A 15 2.67 -2.39 8.51
CA ASP A 15 1.80 -3.22 7.68
C ASP A 15 2.61 -3.94 6.56
N PRO A 16 2.72 -5.28 6.59
CA PRO A 16 3.41 -6.07 5.55
C PRO A 16 2.83 -5.88 4.15
N TYR A 17 1.57 -5.45 4.04
CA TYR A 17 0.99 -5.09 2.75
C TYR A 17 1.85 -4.01 2.04
N PHE A 18 2.36 -3.02 2.78
CA PHE A 18 3.20 -1.95 2.26
C PHE A 18 4.70 -2.24 2.38
N THR A 19 5.17 -2.70 3.54
CA THR A 19 6.62 -2.83 3.78
C THR A 19 7.26 -3.90 2.90
N ASP A 20 6.66 -5.09 2.79
CA ASP A 20 7.16 -6.16 1.92
C ASP A 20 7.12 -5.75 0.45
N ALA A 21 6.05 -5.06 0.03
CA ALA A 21 5.95 -4.55 -1.34
C ALA A 21 7.04 -3.52 -1.65
N LEU A 22 7.40 -2.65 -0.70
CA LEU A 22 8.50 -1.70 -0.89
C LEU A 22 9.86 -2.40 -0.97
N TYR A 23 10.09 -3.42 -0.15
CA TYR A 23 11.31 -4.22 -0.23
C TYR A 23 11.41 -4.96 -1.58
N ALA A 24 10.33 -5.60 -2.02
CA ALA A 24 10.26 -6.28 -3.31
C ALA A 24 10.41 -5.29 -4.48
N LEU A 25 9.78 -4.12 -4.41
CA LEU A 25 9.91 -3.08 -5.45
C LEU A 25 11.35 -2.58 -5.56
N ARG A 26 12.03 -2.36 -4.42
CA ARG A 26 13.45 -1.96 -4.41
C ARG A 26 14.30 -3.02 -5.11
N ASP A 27 14.15 -4.27 -4.72
CA ASP A 27 14.89 -5.40 -5.30
C ASP A 27 14.62 -5.54 -6.81
N LYS A 28 13.36 -5.53 -7.23
CA LYS A 28 13.00 -5.59 -8.66
C LYS A 28 13.60 -4.42 -9.46
N ARG A 29 13.65 -3.20 -8.89
CA ARG A 29 14.25 -2.02 -9.55
C ARG A 29 15.77 -2.13 -9.69
N GLU A 30 16.44 -2.66 -8.67
CA GLU A 30 17.86 -2.99 -8.70
C GLU A 30 18.16 -4.01 -9.80
N HIS A 31 17.24 -4.96 -10.02
CA HIS A 31 17.29 -5.95 -11.11
C HIS A 31 16.69 -5.50 -12.45
N GLY A 32 16.49 -4.19 -12.64
CA GLY A 32 16.15 -3.62 -13.95
C GLY A 32 14.67 -3.38 -14.22
N LEU A 33 13.76 -3.61 -13.27
CA LEU A 33 12.36 -3.23 -13.42
C LEU A 33 12.22 -1.72 -13.62
N ARG A 34 11.45 -1.32 -14.65
CA ARG A 34 11.19 0.10 -14.99
C ARG A 34 9.71 0.43 -15.11
N PHE A 35 8.88 -0.55 -15.43
CA PHE A 35 7.44 -0.38 -15.64
C PHE A 35 6.67 -1.46 -14.89
N LEU A 36 5.47 -1.12 -14.44
CA LEU A 36 4.48 -2.05 -13.92
C LEU A 36 3.32 -2.10 -14.93
N THR A 37 2.88 -3.29 -15.29
CA THR A 37 1.68 -3.49 -16.10
C THR A 37 0.54 -3.89 -15.19
N ILE A 38 -0.61 -3.22 -15.30
CA ILE A 38 -1.79 -3.50 -14.48
C ILE A 38 -2.92 -3.92 -15.41
N ASP A 39 -3.49 -5.08 -15.13
CA ASP A 39 -4.69 -5.58 -15.80
C ASP A 39 -5.92 -5.10 -15.01
N LEU A 40 -6.69 -4.18 -15.61
CA LEU A 40 -7.86 -3.57 -14.98
C LEU A 40 -9.00 -4.58 -14.75
N ASP A 41 -9.13 -5.58 -15.63
CA ASP A 41 -10.14 -6.61 -15.50
C ASP A 41 -9.78 -7.55 -14.33
N ALA A 42 -8.49 -7.86 -14.18
CA ALA A 42 -8.00 -8.72 -13.09
C ALA A 42 -8.12 -8.08 -11.69
N ILE A 43 -7.97 -6.75 -11.57
CA ILE A 43 -8.01 -6.07 -10.27
C ILE A 43 -9.40 -5.57 -9.88
N GLY A 44 -10.38 -5.57 -10.79
CA GLY A 44 -11.68 -4.90 -10.63
C GLY A 44 -12.43 -5.26 -9.33
N GLU A 45 -12.62 -6.54 -9.06
CA GLU A 45 -13.32 -7.00 -7.85
C GLU A 45 -12.46 -6.90 -6.59
N VAL A 46 -11.17 -7.23 -6.69
CA VAL A 46 -10.27 -7.28 -5.52
C VAL A 46 -10.00 -5.88 -4.96
N MET A 47 -9.97 -4.86 -5.82
CA MET A 47 -9.68 -3.47 -5.46
C MET A 47 -10.65 -2.90 -4.41
N SER A 48 -11.94 -3.29 -4.49
CA SER A 48 -13.05 -2.69 -3.74
C SER A 48 -13.63 -3.62 -2.66
N ASN A 49 -12.98 -4.74 -2.34
CA ASN A 49 -13.39 -5.55 -1.19
C ASN A 49 -13.04 -4.80 0.11
N GLY A 50 -13.75 -5.04 1.22
CA GLY A 50 -13.59 -4.25 2.48
C GLY A 50 -12.15 -4.16 3.01
N ASP A 51 -11.33 -5.18 2.76
CA ASP A 51 -9.89 -5.22 3.07
C ASP A 51 -8.99 -5.13 1.82
N GLY A 52 -9.55 -4.65 0.71
CA GLY A 52 -8.92 -4.57 -0.60
C GLY A 52 -7.91 -3.43 -0.73
N PRO A 53 -7.09 -3.44 -1.80
CA PRO A 53 -6.06 -2.43 -2.05
C PRO A 53 -6.51 -0.97 -1.90
N ALA A 54 -7.73 -0.61 -2.33
CA ALA A 54 -8.20 0.77 -2.29
C ALA A 54 -8.46 1.26 -0.85
N TYR A 55 -9.12 0.45 -0.03
CA TYR A 55 -9.42 0.81 1.35
C TYR A 55 -8.17 0.81 2.22
N ARG A 56 -7.27 -0.17 2.04
CA ARG A 56 -5.95 -0.16 2.71
C ARG A 56 -5.15 1.09 2.38
N LEU A 57 -5.12 1.49 1.10
CA LEU A 57 -4.43 2.71 0.69
C LEU A 57 -5.08 3.96 1.31
N LEU A 58 -6.42 4.03 1.35
CA LEU A 58 -7.15 5.13 1.97
C LEU A 58 -6.79 5.25 3.45
N ASP A 59 -6.89 4.15 4.20
CA ASP A 59 -6.60 4.13 5.64
C ASP A 59 -5.15 4.53 5.93
N ALA A 60 -4.19 4.05 5.13
CA ALA A 60 -2.79 4.44 5.25
C ALA A 60 -2.58 5.93 4.93
N MET A 61 -3.26 6.46 3.91
CA MET A 61 -3.17 7.88 3.56
C MET A 61 -3.77 8.79 4.65
N VAL A 62 -4.84 8.35 5.31
CA VAL A 62 -5.40 9.02 6.49
C VAL A 62 -4.40 9.00 7.65
N ASP A 63 -3.84 7.83 7.98
CA ASP A 63 -2.80 7.69 9.02
C ASP A 63 -1.60 8.62 8.73
N ILE A 64 -1.10 8.64 7.50
CA ILE A 64 0.02 9.52 7.08
C ILE A 64 -0.35 10.99 7.24
N GLN A 65 -1.57 11.38 6.87
CA GLN A 65 -2.05 12.75 6.99
C GLN A 65 -2.11 13.20 8.46
N GLU A 66 -2.47 12.30 9.36
CA GLU A 66 -2.60 12.56 10.80
C GLU A 66 -1.26 12.51 11.54
N THR A 67 -0.36 11.59 11.15
CA THR A 67 0.86 11.29 11.91
C THR A 67 2.14 11.91 11.33
N GLU A 68 2.25 12.10 10.01
CA GLU A 68 3.49 12.58 9.39
C GLU A 68 3.54 14.10 9.18
N GLY A 69 2.41 14.80 9.28
CA GLY A 69 2.31 16.26 9.33
C GLY A 69 3.32 17.05 8.45
N TYR A 70 4.12 17.90 9.10
CA TYR A 70 5.12 18.83 8.53
C TYR A 70 6.40 18.14 7.99
N HIS A 71 6.54 16.81 8.14
CA HIS A 71 7.70 16.04 7.67
C HIS A 71 7.63 15.67 6.18
N GLY A 72 6.68 16.25 5.47
CA GLY A 72 6.55 16.16 4.02
C GLY A 72 5.76 14.95 3.52
N LYS A 73 4.99 14.29 4.40
CA LYS A 73 4.09 13.16 4.07
C LYS A 73 4.81 12.10 3.22
N ARG A 74 6.00 11.70 3.68
CA ARG A 74 6.91 10.80 2.96
C ARG A 74 6.30 9.41 2.77
N GLY A 75 5.40 8.98 3.64
CA GLY A 75 4.65 7.75 3.52
C GLY A 75 3.75 7.73 2.28
N ALA A 76 3.16 8.87 1.90
CA ALA A 76 2.17 8.92 0.81
C ALA A 76 2.69 8.36 -0.54
N PRO A 77 3.84 8.82 -1.08
CA PRO A 77 4.37 8.22 -2.29
C PRO A 77 4.83 6.76 -2.10
N ARG A 78 5.20 6.35 -0.88
CA ARG A 78 5.65 4.98 -0.60
C ARG A 78 4.48 3.99 -0.60
N VAL A 79 3.40 4.30 0.12
CA VAL A 79 2.21 3.44 0.16
C VAL A 79 1.51 3.37 -1.20
N LEU A 80 1.56 4.45 -1.99
CA LEU A 80 1.11 4.43 -3.38
C LEU A 80 1.94 3.46 -4.23
N LEU A 81 3.28 3.58 -4.20
CA LEU A 81 4.17 2.68 -4.95
C LEU A 81 4.02 1.22 -4.55
N ALA A 82 3.90 0.95 -3.25
CA ALA A 82 3.61 -0.38 -2.72
C ALA A 82 2.30 -0.93 -3.28
N THR A 83 1.23 -0.13 -3.25
CA THR A 83 -0.08 -0.51 -3.76
C THR A 83 -0.02 -0.82 -5.26
N LEU A 84 0.70 0.00 -6.05
CA LEU A 84 0.88 -0.26 -7.48
C LEU A 84 1.59 -1.60 -7.74
N LEU A 85 2.61 -1.96 -6.95
CA LEU A 85 3.24 -3.27 -7.08
C LEU A 85 2.26 -4.40 -6.75
N ARG A 86 1.48 -4.27 -5.67
CA ARG A 86 0.48 -5.28 -5.28
C ARG A 86 -0.57 -5.50 -6.37
N LEU A 87 -1.04 -4.42 -7.01
CA LEU A 87 -1.98 -4.51 -8.14
C LEU A 87 -1.36 -5.21 -9.35
N ALA A 88 -0.08 -4.96 -9.63
CA ALA A 88 0.65 -5.68 -10.67
C ALA A 88 0.82 -7.17 -10.33
N GLU A 89 1.11 -7.52 -9.07
CA GLU A 89 1.18 -8.92 -8.60
C GLU A 89 -0.17 -9.65 -8.78
N ILE A 90 -1.29 -8.99 -8.47
CA ILE A 90 -2.65 -9.51 -8.71
C ILE A 90 -2.89 -9.72 -10.21
N SER A 91 -2.41 -8.80 -11.04
CA SER A 91 -2.47 -8.90 -12.50
C SER A 91 -1.64 -10.07 -13.05
N LYS A 92 -0.78 -10.72 -12.23
CA LYS A 92 0.17 -11.78 -12.61
C LYS A 92 1.14 -11.34 -13.73
N THR A 93 1.48 -10.05 -13.76
CA THR A 93 2.27 -9.41 -14.82
C THR A 93 3.72 -9.09 -14.42
N VAL A 94 4.15 -9.48 -13.20
CA VAL A 94 5.43 -9.08 -12.58
C VAL A 94 6.11 -10.18 -11.78
#